data_AF-A0A536HY35-F1
#
_entry.id   AF-A0A536HY35-F1
#
_cell.length_a   1.000
_cell.length_b   1.000
_cell.length_c   1.000
_cell.angle_alpha   90.00
_cell.angle_beta   90.00
_cell.angle_gamma   90.00
#
_symmetry.space_group_name_H-M   'P 1'
#
loop_
_entity.id
_entity.type
_entity.pdbx_description
1 polymer ?
#
loop_
_entity_poly.entity_id
_entity_poly.type
_entity_poly.pdbx_seq_one_letter_code
_entity_poly.pdbx_strand_id
1 'polypeptide(L)'
;MSPAIGFRVWRIDEMLTGPRLASPYRYAVWLPGVALKAECKNESGALALANPHRKQPGPTPPIEGCTCGIYAYHEADEMVDAINSGLVGGAVLAWGRLTIHQEGFRGEFARPLALCYAPMFLAGSTASSLARLAHVYSLPVLDSSHLAVFATEFGESYRPAAEQSDDWTGRLATSVRRVLGTWFRG
;
A
#
# COMPACT_ATOMS: atom_id res chain seq x y z
N MET A 1 -4.86 -8.57 18.32
CA MET A 1 -3.84 -8.46 17.26
C MET A 1 -2.95 -7.29 17.59
N SER A 2 -1.63 -7.49 17.53
CA SER A 2 -0.66 -6.40 17.63
C SER A 2 -0.79 -5.47 16.41
N PRO A 3 -0.38 -4.20 16.50
CA PRO A 3 -0.27 -3.34 15.32
C PRO A 3 0.64 -3.96 14.25
N ALA A 4 0.30 -3.77 12.98
CA ALA A 4 1.06 -4.24 11.83
C ALA A 4 1.94 -3.12 11.26
N ILE A 5 3.14 -3.47 10.84
CA ILE A 5 3.98 -2.60 10.02
C ILE A 5 3.68 -2.84 8.54
N GLY A 6 3.61 -1.75 7.79
CA GLY A 6 3.59 -1.78 6.33
C GLY A 6 4.23 -0.55 5.73
N PHE A 7 4.33 -0.53 4.41
CA PHE A 7 4.97 0.53 3.64
C PHE A 7 3.98 1.13 2.65
N ARG A 8 4.01 2.45 2.46
CA ARG A 8 2.97 3.15 1.71
C ARG A 8 3.54 4.33 0.94
N VAL A 9 2.93 4.57 -0.23
CA VAL A 9 3.14 5.79 -0.99
C VAL A 9 2.02 6.81 -0.80
N TRP A 10 2.38 8.08 -0.85
CA TRP A 10 1.47 9.23 -0.77
C TRP A 10 1.82 10.27 -1.81
N ARG A 11 0.82 11.08 -2.15
CA ARG A 11 1.03 12.39 -2.77
C ARG A 11 1.30 13.43 -1.69
N ILE A 12 2.04 14.47 -2.05
CA ILE A 12 2.10 15.70 -1.27
C ILE A 12 1.13 16.70 -1.89
N ASP A 13 0.06 17.03 -1.18
CA ASP A 13 -0.84 18.13 -1.57
C ASP A 13 -0.41 19.41 -0.84
N GLU A 14 -0.03 20.44 -1.60
CA GLU A 14 0.34 21.75 -1.06
C GLU A 14 -0.93 22.55 -0.74
N MET A 15 -1.17 22.80 0.55
CA MET A 15 -2.30 23.60 1.01
C MET A 15 -1.80 24.93 1.59
N LEU A 16 -2.68 25.94 1.64
CA LEU A 16 -2.38 27.22 2.32
C LEU A 16 -2.00 27.04 3.81
N THR A 17 -2.45 25.95 4.43
CA THR A 17 -2.15 25.60 5.83
C THR A 17 -0.90 24.74 6.00
N GLY A 18 -0.15 24.48 4.92
CA GLY A 18 1.00 23.60 4.88
C GLY A 18 0.78 22.32 4.06
N PRO A 19 1.86 21.60 3.70
CA PRO A 19 1.77 20.38 2.92
C PRO A 19 1.06 19.27 3.68
N ARG A 20 0.33 18.41 2.96
CA ARG A 20 -0.38 17.25 3.52
C ARG A 20 -0.10 15.99 2.73
N LEU A 21 -0.03 14.87 3.45
CA LEU A 21 -0.06 13.54 2.88
C LEU A 21 -1.48 13.24 2.37
N ALA A 22 -1.58 12.86 1.10
CA ALA A 22 -2.82 12.46 0.46
C ALA A 22 -2.68 11.09 -0.20
N SER A 23 -3.78 10.36 -0.25
CA SER A 23 -3.81 9.04 -0.89
C SER A 23 -3.75 9.18 -2.42
N PRO A 24 -2.94 8.36 -3.11
CA PRO A 24 -2.69 8.53 -4.56
C PRO A 24 -3.91 8.22 -5.43
N TYR A 25 -4.72 7.22 -5.06
CA TYR A 25 -5.79 6.68 -5.91
C TYR A 25 -7.22 7.05 -5.47
N ARG A 26 -7.40 7.40 -4.20
CA ARG A 26 -8.71 7.67 -3.57
C ARG A 26 -8.59 8.91 -2.71
N TYR A 27 -9.63 9.71 -2.62
CA TYR A 27 -9.59 10.91 -1.79
C TYR A 27 -9.55 10.53 -0.30
N ALA A 28 -8.38 10.66 0.31
CA ALA A 28 -8.19 10.56 1.76
C ALA A 28 -6.95 11.37 2.16
N VAL A 29 -7.17 12.36 3.04
CA VAL A 29 -6.15 13.26 3.57
C VAL A 29 -5.72 12.75 4.94
N TRP A 30 -4.41 12.68 5.15
CA TRP A 30 -3.81 12.26 6.41
C TRP A 30 -3.45 13.51 7.20
N LEU A 31 -4.06 13.73 8.37
CA LEU A 31 -3.76 14.92 9.17
C LEU A 31 -2.49 14.70 10.03
N PRO A 32 -1.67 15.74 10.25
CA PRO A 32 -0.50 15.64 11.12
C PRO A 32 -0.87 15.17 12.53
N GLY A 33 -0.14 14.19 13.07
CA GLY A 33 -0.35 13.67 14.43
C GLY A 33 -1.64 12.87 14.65
N VAL A 34 -2.50 12.71 13.63
CA VAL A 34 -3.77 12.01 13.74
C VAL A 34 -3.75 10.73 12.91
N ALA A 35 -4.11 9.62 13.53
CA ALA A 35 -4.31 8.36 12.81
C ALA A 35 -5.44 8.50 11.78
N LEU A 36 -5.18 8.07 10.55
CA LEU A 36 -6.24 7.96 9.56
C LEU A 36 -7.13 6.78 9.93
N LYS A 37 -8.45 6.98 9.90
CA LYS A 37 -9.46 5.92 9.94
C LYS A 37 -10.00 5.68 8.54
N ALA A 38 -10.02 4.42 8.10
CA ALA A 38 -10.59 4.02 6.84
C ALA A 38 -12.11 4.25 6.85
N GLU A 39 -12.66 4.71 5.73
CA GLU A 39 -14.09 4.95 5.59
C GLU A 39 -14.60 4.34 4.27
N CYS A 40 -15.82 3.83 4.29
CA CYS A 40 -16.54 3.38 3.10
C CYS A 40 -17.65 4.38 2.83
N LYS A 41 -17.48 5.15 1.76
CA LYS A 41 -18.38 6.21 1.34
C LYS A 41 -18.79 5.96 -0.10
N ASN A 42 -19.93 6.49 -0.51
CA ASN A 42 -20.25 6.54 -1.93
C ASN A 42 -19.23 7.43 -2.62
N GLU A 43 -18.69 6.96 -3.73
CA GLU A 43 -17.85 7.78 -4.59
C GLU A 43 -18.73 8.53 -5.58
N SER A 44 -18.43 9.81 -5.75
CA SER A 44 -19.09 10.71 -6.70
C SER A 44 -18.04 11.59 -7.37
N GLY A 45 -18.38 12.14 -8.54
CA GLY A 45 -17.46 12.95 -9.35
C GLY A 45 -16.66 12.15 -10.37
N ALA A 46 -15.69 12.80 -11.02
CA ALA A 46 -14.98 12.24 -12.19
C ALA A 46 -14.25 10.91 -11.89
N LEU A 47 -13.65 10.76 -10.70
CA LEU A 47 -12.99 9.52 -10.29
C LEU A 47 -13.98 8.35 -10.14
N ALA A 48 -15.21 8.63 -9.70
CA ALA A 48 -16.26 7.62 -9.55
C ALA A 48 -16.80 7.12 -10.90
N LEU A 49 -16.63 7.89 -11.99
CA LEU A 49 -17.01 7.43 -13.32
C LEU A 49 -16.05 6.34 -13.84
N ALA A 50 -14.76 6.46 -13.50
CA ALA A 50 -13.76 5.49 -13.91
C ALA A 50 -13.79 4.21 -13.05
N ASN A 51 -14.11 4.34 -11.75
CA ASN A 51 -14.23 3.20 -10.85
C ASN A 51 -15.32 3.46 -9.78
N PRO A 52 -16.60 3.22 -10.10
CA PRO A 52 -17.69 3.54 -9.19
C PRO A 52 -17.64 2.66 -7.94
N HIS A 53 -17.65 3.30 -6.78
CA HIS A 53 -17.80 2.61 -5.51
C HIS A 53 -19.07 3.05 -4.77
N ARG A 54 -19.92 2.08 -4.44
CA ARG A 54 -21.08 2.26 -3.56
C ARG A 54 -20.71 1.82 -2.15
N LYS A 55 -21.10 2.62 -1.16
CA LYS A 55 -20.95 2.29 0.26
C LYS A 55 -21.57 0.92 0.53
N GLN A 56 -20.76 0.03 1.10
CA GLN A 56 -21.21 -1.30 1.52
C GLN A 56 -21.82 -1.23 2.93
N PRO A 57 -22.86 -2.04 3.21
CA PRO A 57 -23.32 -2.25 4.57
C PRO A 57 -22.25 -3.02 5.36
N GLY A 58 -22.09 -2.71 6.64
CA GLY A 58 -21.15 -3.41 7.50
C GLY A 58 -20.41 -2.51 8.49
N PRO A 59 -19.42 -3.06 9.20
CA PRO A 59 -18.56 -2.30 10.09
C PRO A 59 -17.67 -1.32 9.31
N THR A 60 -16.82 -0.56 10.02
CA THR A 60 -15.83 0.30 9.36
C THR A 60 -14.87 -0.57 8.50
N PRO A 61 -14.35 -0.09 7.35
CA PRO A 61 -13.40 -0.86 6.55
C PRO A 61 -12.15 -1.32 7.30
N PRO A 62 -11.44 -2.35 6.80
CA PRO A 62 -11.77 -3.14 5.61
C PRO A 62 -13.04 -4.00 5.80
N ILE A 63 -13.85 -4.11 4.73
CA ILE A 63 -15.04 -4.97 4.66
C ILE A 63 -14.75 -6.05 3.63
N GLU A 64 -15.15 -7.29 3.91
CA GLU A 64 -15.06 -8.40 2.95
C GLU A 64 -15.81 -8.06 1.64
N GLY A 65 -15.23 -8.40 0.49
CA GLY A 65 -15.79 -8.07 -0.83
C GLY A 65 -15.76 -6.58 -1.21
N CYS A 66 -15.36 -5.67 -0.31
CA CYS A 66 -15.16 -4.26 -0.58
C CYS A 66 -13.68 -3.97 -0.85
N THR A 67 -13.35 -2.87 -1.54
CA THR A 67 -11.97 -2.38 -1.77
C THR A 67 -11.59 -1.22 -0.85
N CYS A 68 -12.46 -0.79 0.07
CA CYS A 68 -12.09 0.23 1.05
C CYS A 68 -11.13 -0.30 2.12
N GLY A 69 -10.28 0.58 2.64
CA GLY A 69 -9.26 0.27 3.62
C GLY A 69 -7.99 1.09 3.39
N ILE A 70 -7.12 1.15 4.38
CA ILE A 70 -5.81 1.80 4.26
C ILE A 70 -4.80 0.77 3.76
N TYR A 71 -4.46 0.86 2.48
CA TYR A 71 -3.48 -0.01 1.83
C TYR A 71 -2.05 0.26 2.32
N ALA A 72 -1.29 -0.80 2.54
CA ALA A 72 0.16 -0.76 2.73
C ALA A 72 0.76 -2.06 2.19
N TYR A 73 1.94 -1.97 1.59
CA TYR A 73 2.77 -3.08 1.18
C TYR A 73 3.36 -3.81 2.39
N HIS A 74 3.66 -5.09 2.22
CA HIS A 74 4.41 -5.83 3.23
C HIS A 74 5.88 -5.44 3.25
N GLU A 75 6.46 -5.17 2.06
CA GLU A 75 7.88 -4.89 1.92
C GLU A 75 8.16 -3.44 1.47
N ALA A 76 9.29 -2.90 1.93
CA ALA A 76 9.72 -1.56 1.56
C ALA A 76 10.09 -1.49 0.07
N ASP A 77 10.70 -2.54 -0.48
CA ASP A 77 11.13 -2.59 -1.88
C ASP A 77 9.93 -2.51 -2.85
N GLU A 78 8.85 -3.25 -2.55
CA GLU A 78 7.59 -3.19 -3.32
C GLU A 78 6.99 -1.77 -3.31
N MET A 79 7.07 -1.09 -2.16
CA MET A 79 6.67 0.32 -2.06
C MET A 79 7.60 1.23 -2.87
N VAL A 80 8.92 1.02 -2.82
CA VAL A 80 9.90 1.82 -3.58
C VAL A 80 9.64 1.71 -5.07
N ASP A 81 9.38 0.51 -5.58
CA ASP A 81 9.03 0.27 -6.99
C ASP A 81 7.74 0.99 -7.40
N ALA A 82 6.82 1.21 -6.45
CA ALA A 82 5.60 1.97 -6.68
C ALA A 82 5.79 3.50 -6.62
N ILE A 83 6.93 4.01 -6.12
CA ILE A 83 7.22 5.45 -6.11
C ILE A 83 7.50 5.92 -7.54
N ASN A 84 6.72 6.89 -7.99
CA ASN A 84 6.94 7.61 -9.24
C ASN A 84 7.00 9.13 -8.99
N SER A 85 7.20 9.91 -10.06
CA SER A 85 7.31 11.37 -9.97
C SER A 85 6.11 12.00 -9.25
N GLY A 86 6.36 12.64 -8.10
CA GLY A 86 5.32 13.30 -7.30
C GLY A 86 4.75 12.46 -6.16
N LEU A 87 5.25 11.24 -5.97
CA LEU A 87 4.95 10.43 -4.79
C LEU A 87 6.13 10.41 -3.82
N VAL A 88 5.80 10.24 -2.54
CA VAL A 88 6.76 9.94 -1.46
C VAL A 88 6.36 8.65 -0.78
N GLY A 89 7.36 7.90 -0.31
CA GLY A 89 7.16 6.65 0.41
C GLY A 89 7.24 6.85 1.92
N GLY A 90 7.04 5.77 2.67
CA GLY A 90 7.29 5.73 4.10
C GLY A 90 6.63 4.54 4.79
N ALA A 91 6.96 4.38 6.06
CA ALA A 91 6.45 3.31 6.91
C ALA A 91 5.16 3.76 7.61
N VAL A 92 4.26 2.81 7.81
CA VAL A 92 3.02 3.00 8.57
C VAL A 92 2.88 1.94 9.65
N LEU A 93 2.33 2.36 10.78
CA LEU A 93 1.77 1.48 11.78
C LEU A 93 0.27 1.38 11.52
N ALA A 94 -0.28 0.18 11.37
CA ALA A 94 -1.69 -0.05 11.13
C ALA A 94 -2.32 -0.94 12.21
N TRP A 95 -3.58 -0.72 12.53
CA TRP A 95 -4.28 -1.48 13.57
C TRP A 95 -5.80 -1.47 13.38
N GLY A 96 -6.51 -2.14 14.30
CA GLY A 96 -7.94 -2.40 14.20
C GLY A 96 -8.19 -3.65 13.34
N ARG A 97 -9.19 -3.59 12.46
CA ARG A 97 -9.39 -4.65 11.46
C ARG A 97 -8.32 -4.60 10.38
N LEU A 98 -7.80 -5.77 10.02
CA LEU A 98 -6.81 -5.95 8.97
C LEU A 98 -7.32 -7.01 8.00
N THR A 99 -7.18 -6.75 6.70
CA THR A 99 -7.30 -7.77 5.65
C THR A 99 -5.94 -7.93 5.00
N ILE A 100 -5.34 -9.09 5.17
CA ILE A 100 -4.03 -9.43 4.63
C ILE A 100 -4.20 -9.98 3.20
N HIS A 101 -3.34 -9.53 2.30
CA HIS A 101 -3.21 -9.99 0.93
C HIS A 101 -1.75 -10.42 0.69
N GLN A 102 -1.44 -10.90 -0.51
CA GLN A 102 -0.09 -11.40 -0.81
C GLN A 102 0.98 -10.31 -0.82
N GLU A 103 0.68 -9.15 -1.42
CA GLU A 103 1.60 -8.02 -1.62
C GLU A 103 1.50 -6.96 -0.50
N GLY A 104 0.53 -7.10 0.39
CA GLY A 104 0.26 -6.09 1.41
C GLY A 104 -1.02 -6.34 2.16
N PHE A 105 -1.49 -5.34 2.87
CA PHE A 105 -2.73 -5.43 3.64
C PHE A 105 -3.55 -4.15 3.57
N ARG A 106 -4.76 -4.24 4.11
CA ARG A 106 -5.66 -3.10 4.31
C ARG A 106 -6.00 -2.97 5.79
N GLY A 107 -5.76 -1.80 6.36
CA GLY A 107 -6.07 -1.49 7.75
C GLY A 107 -7.30 -0.61 7.94
N GLU A 108 -7.92 -0.75 9.10
CA GLU A 108 -8.94 0.17 9.61
C GLU A 108 -8.32 1.49 10.06
N PHE A 109 -7.21 1.43 10.78
CA PHE A 109 -6.47 2.60 11.22
C PHE A 109 -5.03 2.52 10.75
N ALA A 110 -4.43 3.67 10.48
CA ALA A 110 -3.00 3.76 10.30
C ALA A 110 -2.44 5.13 10.67
N ARG A 111 -1.17 5.17 11.07
CA ARG A 111 -0.38 6.40 11.22
C ARG A 111 0.96 6.26 10.48
N PRO A 112 1.46 7.31 9.83
CA PRO A 112 2.82 7.32 9.31
C PRO A 112 3.84 7.29 10.47
N LEU A 113 4.96 6.61 10.26
CA LEU A 113 6.08 6.51 11.21
C LEU A 113 7.34 7.21 10.71
N ALA A 114 7.57 7.16 9.40
CA ALA A 114 8.69 7.78 8.72
C ALA A 114 8.31 8.08 7.27
N LEU A 115 9.03 9.01 6.66
CA LEU A 115 8.96 9.29 5.23
C LEU A 115 10.25 8.86 4.55
N CYS A 116 10.16 8.52 3.28
CA CYS A 116 11.33 8.29 2.44
C CYS A 116 11.09 8.84 1.03
N TYR A 117 12.17 8.93 0.28
CA TYR A 117 12.15 9.26 -1.14
C TYR A 117 12.98 8.22 -1.90
N ALA A 118 12.64 7.99 -3.16
CA ALA A 118 13.53 7.31 -4.08
C ALA A 118 14.51 8.35 -4.64
N PRO A 119 15.84 8.19 -4.48
CA PRO A 119 16.83 9.19 -4.90
C PRO A 119 16.70 9.64 -6.36
N MET A 120 16.27 8.71 -7.23
CA MET A 120 16.06 8.97 -8.66
C MET A 120 14.98 10.03 -8.96
N PHE A 121 14.04 10.26 -8.03
CA PHE A 121 12.90 11.17 -8.21
C PHE A 121 12.94 12.41 -7.33
N LEU A 122 14.02 12.63 -6.57
CA LEU A 122 14.15 13.79 -5.68
C LEU A 122 14.62 15.04 -6.45
N ALA A 123 13.68 15.69 -7.15
CA ALA A 123 13.89 17.02 -7.70
C ALA A 123 13.88 18.09 -6.58
N GLY A 124 14.50 19.26 -6.82
CA GLY A 124 14.68 20.31 -5.81
C GLY A 124 13.37 20.85 -5.18
N SER A 125 12.28 20.94 -5.95
CA SER A 125 10.96 21.31 -5.43
C SER A 125 10.37 20.24 -4.51
N THR A 126 10.43 18.97 -4.92
CA THR A 126 10.01 17.82 -4.11
C THR A 126 10.79 17.72 -2.81
N ALA A 127 12.11 17.96 -2.84
CA ALA A 127 12.95 17.97 -1.64
C ALA A 127 12.50 19.04 -0.63
N SER A 128 12.19 20.25 -1.12
CA SER A 128 11.69 21.34 -0.28
C SER A 128 10.32 21.01 0.34
N SER A 129 9.41 20.43 -0.45
CA SER A 129 8.10 20.00 0.03
C SER A 129 8.18 18.86 1.04
N LEU A 130 9.06 17.88 0.81
CA LEU A 130 9.31 16.77 1.72
C LEU A 130 9.89 17.26 3.06
N ALA A 131 10.85 18.19 3.04
CA ALA A 131 11.41 18.78 4.26
C ALA A 131 10.34 19.53 5.09
N ARG A 132 9.49 20.33 4.44
CA ARG A 132 8.37 21.00 5.12
C ARG A 132 7.37 19.99 5.67
N LEU A 133 7.03 18.96 4.90
CA LEU A 133 6.12 17.90 5.32
C LEU A 133 6.65 17.15 6.54
N ALA A 134 7.93 16.75 6.52
CA ALA A 134 8.60 16.10 7.65
C ALA A 134 8.53 16.95 8.92
N HIS A 135 8.78 18.26 8.79
CA HIS A 135 8.64 19.20 9.90
C HIS A 135 7.20 19.28 10.43
N VAL A 136 6.20 19.46 9.55
CA VAL A 136 4.78 19.56 9.94
C VAL A 136 4.29 18.29 10.62
N TYR A 137 4.69 17.11 10.12
CA TYR A 137 4.26 15.83 10.69
C TYR A 137 5.15 15.36 11.84
N SER A 138 6.27 16.04 12.10
CA SER A 138 7.30 15.61 13.05
C SER A 138 7.77 14.17 12.78
N LEU A 139 8.00 13.85 11.51
CA LEU A 139 8.45 12.53 11.05
C LEU A 139 9.89 12.58 10.56
N PRO A 140 10.70 11.55 10.83
CA PRO A 140 12.01 11.44 10.21
C PRO A 140 11.87 11.20 8.70
N VAL A 141 12.82 11.75 7.93
CA VAL A 141 13.03 11.41 6.52
C VAL A 141 14.24 10.49 6.45
N LEU A 142 14.06 9.31 5.88
CA LEU A 142 15.09 8.28 5.75
C LEU A 142 15.39 8.01 4.28
N ASP A 143 16.58 7.50 4.01
CA ASP A 143 16.83 6.78 2.76
C ASP A 143 15.94 5.53 2.71
N SER A 144 15.43 5.19 1.53
CA SER A 144 14.51 4.06 1.39
C SER A 144 15.12 2.73 1.87
N SER A 145 16.43 2.55 1.73
CA SER A 145 17.14 1.34 2.19
C SER A 145 17.14 1.15 3.71
N HIS A 146 16.97 2.22 4.49
CA HIS A 146 16.91 2.14 5.96
C HIS A 146 15.48 2.08 6.52
N LEU A 147 14.47 2.26 5.67
CA LEU A 147 13.09 2.38 6.10
C LEU A 147 12.57 1.09 6.76
N ALA A 148 12.89 -0.07 6.18
CA ALA A 148 12.48 -1.36 6.71
C ALA A 148 13.07 -1.61 8.11
N VAL A 149 14.38 -1.38 8.26
CA VAL A 149 15.09 -1.54 9.55
C VAL A 149 14.47 -0.64 10.62
N PHE A 150 14.28 0.65 10.32
CA PHE A 150 13.64 1.59 11.25
C PHE A 150 12.24 1.12 11.67
N ALA A 151 11.44 0.61 10.73
CA ALA A 151 10.08 0.20 11.01
C ALA A 151 9.99 -1.01 11.96
N THR A 152 11.01 -1.86 12.01
CA THR A 152 11.05 -3.02 12.93
C THR A 152 11.03 -2.64 14.41
N GLU A 153 11.48 -1.43 14.76
CA GLU A 153 11.40 -0.92 16.13
C GLU A 153 9.95 -0.77 16.63
N PHE A 154 8.98 -0.72 15.71
CA PHE A 154 7.57 -0.50 15.99
C PHE A 154 6.69 -1.75 15.83
N GLY A 155 7.24 -2.84 15.29
CA GLY A 155 6.54 -4.12 15.12
C GLY A 155 6.97 -4.89 13.86
N GLU A 156 6.14 -5.83 13.46
CA GLU A 156 6.35 -6.68 12.28
C GLU A 156 5.22 -6.54 11.27
N SER A 157 5.48 -6.92 10.02
CA SER A 157 4.42 -7.06 9.01
C SER A 157 3.76 -8.43 9.11
N TYR A 158 2.46 -8.51 8.85
CA TYR A 158 1.72 -9.79 8.80
C TYR A 158 1.83 -10.47 7.44
N ARG A 159 3.03 -10.52 6.87
CA ARG A 159 3.25 -11.13 5.56
C ARG A 159 2.86 -12.62 5.63
N PRO A 160 1.97 -13.11 4.75
CA PRO A 160 1.65 -14.53 4.71
C PRO A 160 2.87 -15.30 4.19
N ALA A 161 3.01 -16.57 4.60
CA ALA A 161 3.95 -17.46 3.95
C ALA A 161 3.61 -17.50 2.45
N ALA A 162 4.63 -17.42 1.58
CA ALA A 162 4.41 -17.49 0.14
C ALA A 162 3.59 -18.75 -0.16
N GLU A 163 2.43 -18.59 -0.81
CA GLU A 163 1.72 -19.72 -1.36
C GLU A 163 2.68 -20.39 -2.36
N GLN A 164 3.04 -21.65 -2.09
CA GLN A 164 3.74 -22.46 -3.09
C GLN A 164 2.86 -22.40 -4.33
N SER A 165 3.38 -21.84 -5.43
CA SER A 165 2.64 -21.88 -6.67
C SER A 165 2.38 -23.35 -6.95
N ASP A 166 1.11 -23.74 -7.00
CA ASP A 166 0.73 -25.05 -7.51
C ASP A 166 1.46 -25.19 -8.84
N ASP A 167 2.33 -26.20 -8.95
CA ASP A 167 3.08 -26.53 -10.15
C ASP A 167 2.09 -26.94 -11.26
N TRP A 168 1.45 -25.95 -11.88
CA TRP A 168 0.57 -26.11 -13.03
C TRP A 168 1.37 -26.57 -14.25
N THR A 169 2.68 -26.28 -14.29
CA THR A 169 3.61 -26.73 -15.33
C THR A 169 3.78 -28.26 -15.34
N GLY A 170 3.81 -28.93 -14.17
CA GLY A 170 3.87 -30.38 -14.06
C GLY A 170 2.62 -31.11 -14.56
N ARG A 171 1.42 -30.52 -14.42
CA ARG A 171 0.15 -31.13 -14.86
C ARG A 171 -0.05 -31.06 -16.38
N LEU A 172 0.43 -30.03 -17.06
CA LEU A 172 0.37 -29.93 -18.52
C LEU A 172 1.35 -30.91 -19.21
N ALA A 173 2.54 -31.13 -18.64
CA ALA A 173 3.48 -32.13 -19.16
C ALA A 173 2.90 -33.56 -19.13
N THR A 174 2.02 -33.84 -18.16
CA THR A 174 1.37 -35.14 -18.01
C THR A 174 0.15 -35.31 -18.94
N SER A 175 -0.46 -34.21 -19.38
CA SER A 175 -1.60 -34.23 -20.32
C SER A 175 -1.14 -34.30 -21.80
N VAL A 176 -0.03 -33.66 -22.17
CA VAL A 176 0.51 -33.70 -23.54
C VAL A 176 1.06 -35.09 -23.91
N ARG A 177 1.60 -35.84 -22.93
CA ARG A 177 2.04 -37.24 -23.18
C ARG A 177 0.89 -38.22 -23.43
N ARG A 178 -0.35 -37.89 -23.06
CA ARG A 178 -1.50 -38.78 -23.26
C ARG A 178 -2.20 -38.55 -24.60
N VAL A 179 -1.96 -37.42 -25.28
CA VAL A 179 -2.57 -37.08 -26.59
C VAL A 179 -1.69 -37.50 -27.78
N LEU A 180 -0.36 -37.56 -27.62
CA LEU A 180 0.56 -37.89 -28.73
C LEU A 180 0.90 -39.39 -28.85
N GLY A 181 0.31 -40.26 -28.03
CA GLY A 181 0.58 -41.71 -28.04
C GLY A 181 -0.35 -42.58 -28.89
N THR A 182 -1.39 -42.01 -29.52
CA THR A 182 -2.48 -42.79 -30.16
C THR A 182 -2.55 -42.68 -31.68
N TRP A 183 -1.57 -42.07 -32.35
CA TRP A 183 -1.57 -41.96 -33.82
C TRP A 183 -0.29 -42.50 -34.46
N PHE A 184 0.03 -43.78 -34.25
CA PHE A 184 0.85 -44.58 -35.16
C PHE A 184 0.54 -46.08 -34.98
N ARG A 185 -0.62 -46.51 -35.50
CA ARG A 185 -0.85 -47.88 -35.99
C ARG A 185 -1.83 -47.80 -37.14
N GLY A 186 -1.39 -48.20 -38.33
CA GLY A 186 -2.13 -48.19 -39.58
C GLY A 186 -1.16 -48.10 -40.74
#